data_AF-A0A353TF84-F1
#
_entry.id   AF-A0A353TF84-F1
#
_cell.length_a   1.000
_cell.length_b   1.000
_cell.length_c   1.000
_cell.angle_alpha   90.00
_cell.angle_beta   90.00
_cell.angle_gamma   90.00
#
_symmetry.space_group_name_H-M   'P 1'
#
loop_
_entity.id
_entity.type
_entity.pdbx_description
1 polymer ?
#
loop_
_entity_poly.entity_id
_entity_poly.type
_entity_poly.pdbx_seq_one_letter_code
_entity_poly.pdbx_strand_id
1 'polypeptide(L)'
;QGVREAENLRLIHQQLREKGYSTPLSADIHFNPRAAHVAATVAEKVRINPGNFVDKQKTFAVVEYTDEEYVQELEKIRSKVVPFLQVCKEHGTAVRIGVNHGSLSDRIMTRFGDTPEGMVESCMEYLRIALDEGFTDIVISMKASNTLLMTKAVRLLVDRMDKENIHFPLHLGVTEAGDGEDGRMKSAVGIGALLSDGLGDTVRVSLSEDPEAEVPVARKIVDYVAKREGHKPILGELYPGFSPFSTDKRETRAVRNIGGGFVPVVISDRNAIADMSINPHFIPDYIYVGDNVPGNFPKGMKSIVDFPNWEDRIDNFPMFTAGNISDIKECQAAVKFLQLSYPQLTDEVLSVLKNTEKLVVILQTSHVNGVGEQRAFFHKLLNGHCDIPVVLQRSYSEDVAEDIQVKGGIDFGTVLLDGFGNGIMISNTGKIDIAELDSYAFGILQAARVRTSKTEFISCPSCGRTLFDLRTTVALVKKHFSHLRHLKIGVMGCIVNGPGEMADADYGYVGAEHGKISLYRKKELVEKNIP
;
A
#
# COMPACT_ATOMS: atom_id res chain seq x y z
N GLN A 1 -11.70 26.30 -5.68
CA GLN A 1 -11.75 25.51 -6.94
C GLN A 1 -12.18 26.40 -8.10
N GLY A 2 -12.98 27.44 -7.85
CA GLY A 2 -13.11 28.59 -8.73
C GLY A 2 -11.99 29.60 -8.54
N VAL A 3 -11.96 30.59 -9.46
CA VAL A 3 -11.01 31.70 -9.47
C VAL A 3 -11.09 32.52 -8.18
N ARG A 4 -12.31 32.73 -7.65
CA ARG A 4 -12.54 33.44 -6.38
C ARG A 4 -11.80 32.81 -5.20
N GLU A 5 -11.79 31.48 -5.08
CA GLU A 5 -11.03 30.84 -4.01
C GLU A 5 -9.52 30.92 -4.24
N ALA A 6 -9.06 30.95 -5.50
CA ALA A 6 -7.66 31.17 -5.82
C ALA A 6 -7.21 32.59 -5.48
N GLU A 7 -8.05 33.61 -5.69
CA GLU A 7 -7.78 35.00 -5.29
C GLU A 7 -7.62 35.15 -3.77
N ASN A 8 -8.40 34.39 -2.99
CA ASN A 8 -8.28 34.36 -1.53
C ASN A 8 -6.94 33.78 -1.04
N LEU A 9 -6.19 33.03 -1.86
CA LEU A 9 -4.87 32.53 -1.48
C LEU A 9 -3.93 33.68 -1.13
N ARG A 10 -4.06 34.86 -1.77
CA ARG A 10 -3.21 36.00 -1.49
C ARG A 10 -3.34 36.47 -0.04
N LEU A 11 -4.58 36.55 0.45
CA LEU A 11 -4.87 36.93 1.83
C LEU A 11 -4.39 35.87 2.83
N ILE A 12 -4.61 34.58 2.51
CA ILE A 12 -4.16 33.47 3.35
C ILE A 12 -2.63 33.47 3.45
N HIS A 13 -1.95 33.58 2.31
CA HIS A 13 -0.48 33.63 2.23
C HIS A 13 0.06 34.80 3.04
N GLN A 14 -0.45 36.01 2.80
CA GLN A 14 -0.06 37.21 3.54
C GLN A 14 -0.23 37.03 5.05
N GLN A 15 -1.41 36.61 5.53
CA GLN A 15 -1.65 36.46 6.96
C GLN A 15 -0.77 35.39 7.62
N LEU A 16 -0.46 34.30 6.91
CA LEU A 16 0.46 33.27 7.42
C LEU A 16 1.88 33.84 7.57
N ARG A 17 2.35 34.58 6.57
CA ARG A 17 3.68 35.23 6.60
C ARG A 17 3.77 36.31 7.67
N GLU A 18 2.74 37.14 7.84
CA GLU A 18 2.63 38.15 8.92
C GLU A 18 2.67 37.51 10.31
N LYS A 19 2.10 36.30 10.45
CA LYS A 19 2.17 35.50 11.69
C LYS A 19 3.50 34.75 11.85
N GLY A 20 4.45 34.90 10.93
CA GLY A 20 5.78 34.29 10.99
C GLY A 20 5.85 32.85 10.47
N TYR A 21 4.79 32.30 9.88
CA TYR A 21 4.82 30.97 9.27
C TYR A 21 5.50 31.04 7.89
N SER A 22 6.58 30.28 7.70
CA SER A 22 7.37 30.25 6.46
C SER A 22 7.16 29.00 5.59
N THR A 23 6.35 28.04 6.04
CA THR A 23 6.05 26.82 5.28
C THR A 23 5.49 27.14 3.88
N PRO A 24 6.02 26.54 2.79
CA PRO A 24 5.51 26.74 1.45
C PRO A 24 4.07 26.26 1.30
N LEU A 25 3.25 27.02 0.56
CA LEU A 25 1.87 26.66 0.27
C LEU A 25 1.77 25.91 -1.05
N SER A 26 1.04 24.80 -1.05
CA SER A 26 0.70 24.05 -2.27
C SER A 26 -0.79 24.18 -2.57
N ALA A 27 -1.14 24.81 -3.68
CA ALA A 27 -2.53 24.91 -4.16
C ALA A 27 -2.92 23.65 -4.94
N ASP A 28 -4.04 23.02 -4.57
CA ASP A 28 -4.52 21.77 -5.18
C ASP A 28 -5.70 22.04 -6.14
N ILE A 29 -5.41 22.05 -7.44
CA ILE A 29 -6.36 22.48 -8.48
C ILE A 29 -6.92 21.28 -9.25
N HIS A 30 -8.25 21.29 -9.44
CA HIS A 30 -8.97 20.31 -10.25
C HIS A 30 -9.89 21.04 -11.24
N PHE A 31 -10.06 20.52 -12.46
CA PHE A 31 -11.07 20.95 -13.46
C PHE A 31 -11.01 22.39 -14.00
N ASN A 32 -10.21 23.29 -13.41
CA ASN A 32 -10.22 24.72 -13.78
C ASN A 32 -8.80 25.29 -14.00
N PRO A 33 -8.29 25.27 -15.23
CA PRO A 33 -6.99 25.86 -15.56
C PRO A 33 -6.87 27.34 -15.14
N ARG A 34 -7.93 28.15 -15.27
CA ARG A 34 -7.87 29.57 -14.90
C ARG A 34 -7.56 29.78 -13.41
N ALA A 35 -8.08 28.91 -12.53
CA ALA A 35 -7.75 28.95 -11.12
C ALA A 35 -6.28 28.57 -10.86
N ALA A 36 -5.71 27.66 -11.67
CA ALA A 36 -4.29 27.30 -11.58
C ALA A 36 -3.37 28.48 -11.94
N HIS A 37 -3.70 29.26 -12.97
CA HIS A 37 -2.93 30.46 -13.33
C HIS A 37 -2.90 31.47 -12.18
N VAL A 38 -4.06 31.77 -11.59
CA VAL A 38 -4.13 32.70 -10.44
C VAL A 38 -3.36 32.16 -9.25
N ALA A 39 -3.53 30.86 -8.93
CA ALA A 39 -2.82 30.23 -7.83
C ALA A 39 -1.30 30.25 -8.02
N ALA A 40 -0.81 30.10 -9.26
CA ALA A 40 0.61 30.16 -9.58
C ALA A 40 1.21 31.55 -9.33
N THR A 41 0.42 32.64 -9.36
CA THR A 41 0.95 33.97 -9.02
C THR A 41 1.17 34.20 -7.53
N VAL A 42 0.78 33.26 -6.67
CA VAL A 42 0.75 33.43 -5.21
C VAL A 42 1.42 32.28 -4.46
N ALA A 43 1.06 31.03 -4.78
CA ALA A 43 1.55 29.86 -4.07
C ALA A 43 2.92 29.43 -4.60
N GLU A 44 3.77 28.91 -3.71
CA GLU A 44 5.08 28.37 -4.08
C GLU A 44 4.96 27.08 -4.92
N LYS A 45 3.82 26.39 -4.84
CA LYS A 45 3.55 25.17 -5.60
C LYS A 45 2.11 25.03 -6.04
N VAL A 46 1.88 24.58 -7.27
CA VAL A 46 0.54 24.21 -7.77
C VAL A 46 0.51 22.73 -8.13
N ARG A 47 -0.43 21.97 -7.58
CA ARG A 47 -0.70 20.61 -8.04
C ARG A 47 -1.82 20.62 -9.07
N ILE A 48 -1.54 19.95 -10.19
CA ILE A 48 -2.51 19.59 -11.23
C ILE A 48 -2.66 18.07 -11.33
N ASN A 49 -3.74 17.61 -11.93
CA ASN A 49 -3.99 16.20 -12.21
C ASN A 49 -4.21 16.02 -13.72
N PRO A 50 -3.35 15.26 -14.42
CA PRO A 50 -3.47 15.05 -15.87
C PRO A 50 -4.85 14.63 -16.35
N GLY A 51 -5.56 13.78 -15.59
CA GLY A 51 -6.83 13.21 -16.03
C GLY A 51 -8.06 14.11 -15.81
N ASN A 52 -7.89 15.30 -15.24
CA ASN A 52 -9.00 16.26 -15.09
C ASN A 52 -8.60 17.74 -15.21
N PHE A 53 -7.35 18.04 -15.58
CA PHE A 53 -6.91 19.42 -15.75
C PHE A 53 -7.50 20.05 -17.01
N VAL A 54 -7.51 19.30 -18.11
CA VAL A 54 -8.06 19.72 -19.42
C VAL A 54 -9.37 19.00 -19.71
N ASP A 55 -9.44 17.71 -19.36
CA ASP A 55 -10.59 16.86 -19.62
C ASP A 55 -11.78 17.20 -18.72
N LYS A 56 -12.99 17.07 -19.27
CA LYS A 56 -14.24 17.23 -18.50
C LYS A 56 -14.38 16.08 -17.51
N GLN A 57 -15.28 16.26 -16.54
CA GLN A 57 -15.65 15.22 -15.59
C GLN A 57 -16.11 13.96 -16.34
N LYS A 58 -15.59 12.79 -15.93
CA LYS A 58 -15.84 11.49 -16.59
C LYS A 58 -17.32 11.28 -16.89
N THR A 59 -17.62 10.99 -18.15
CA THR A 59 -18.82 10.27 -18.54
C THR A 59 -18.36 8.84 -18.78
N PHE A 60 -18.87 7.85 -18.04
CA PHE A 60 -18.49 6.42 -18.19
C PHE A 60 -18.91 5.80 -19.55
N ALA A 61 -18.96 6.60 -20.61
CA ALA A 61 -19.23 6.18 -21.98
C ALA A 61 -17.96 5.57 -22.57
N VAL A 62 -18.09 4.41 -23.22
CA VAL A 62 -16.99 3.78 -23.96
C VAL A 62 -16.82 4.55 -25.26
N VAL A 63 -15.73 5.31 -25.36
CA VAL A 63 -15.32 6.00 -26.59
C VAL A 63 -14.03 5.33 -27.05
N GLU A 64 -14.05 4.69 -28.21
CA GLU A 64 -12.80 4.24 -28.86
C GLU A 64 -12.13 5.44 -29.51
N TYR A 65 -10.80 5.53 -29.36
CA TYR A 65 -9.99 6.60 -29.94
C TYR A 65 -9.07 6.02 -31.01
N THR A 66 -9.07 6.62 -32.19
CA THR A 66 -8.05 6.40 -33.22
C THR A 66 -6.71 7.04 -32.84
N ASP A 67 -5.61 6.64 -33.48
CA ASP A 67 -4.30 7.26 -33.23
C ASP A 67 -4.30 8.76 -33.59
N GLU A 68 -5.00 9.16 -34.65
CA GLU A 68 -5.14 10.57 -35.02
C GLU A 68 -5.91 11.37 -33.94
N GLU A 69 -7.00 10.82 -33.40
CA GLU A 69 -7.76 11.46 -32.33
C GLU A 69 -6.95 11.56 -31.04
N TYR A 70 -6.13 10.55 -30.74
CA TYR A 70 -5.23 10.57 -29.59
C TYR A 70 -4.23 11.73 -29.68
N VAL A 71 -3.62 11.94 -30.85
CA VAL A 71 -2.69 13.05 -31.09
C VAL A 71 -3.42 14.40 -30.99
N GLN A 72 -4.65 14.50 -31.50
CA GLN A 72 -5.44 15.73 -31.36
C GLN A 72 -5.76 16.07 -29.89
N GLU A 73 -6.03 15.08 -29.05
CA GLU A 73 -6.21 15.29 -27.61
C GLU A 73 -4.92 15.76 -26.93
N LEU A 74 -3.76 15.22 -27.32
CA LEU A 74 -2.47 15.70 -26.83
C LEU A 74 -2.22 17.18 -27.16
N GLU A 75 -2.58 17.62 -28.38
CA GLU A 75 -2.47 19.03 -28.76
C GLU A 75 -3.44 19.93 -27.98
N LYS A 76 -4.65 19.44 -27.66
CA LYS A 76 -5.56 20.15 -26.75
C LYS A 76 -4.94 20.30 -25.37
N ILE A 77 -4.31 19.26 -24.84
CA ILE A 77 -3.60 19.31 -23.55
C ILE A 77 -2.50 20.37 -23.62
N ARG A 78 -1.65 20.32 -24.64
CA ARG A 78 -0.56 21.28 -24.87
C ARG A 78 -1.07 22.72 -24.87
N SER A 79 -2.19 22.99 -25.56
CA SER A 79 -2.80 24.34 -25.64
C SER A 79 -3.21 24.95 -24.27
N LYS A 80 -3.40 24.12 -23.24
CA LYS A 80 -3.77 24.55 -21.88
C LYS A 80 -2.61 24.50 -20.90
N VAL A 81 -1.76 23.48 -21.02
CA VAL A 81 -0.63 23.27 -20.12
C VAL A 81 0.49 24.28 -20.39
N VAL A 82 0.82 24.55 -21.65
CA VAL A 82 1.92 25.46 -22.00
C VAL A 82 1.73 26.87 -21.41
N PRO A 83 0.57 27.54 -21.57
CA PRO A 83 0.33 28.84 -20.94
C PRO A 83 0.43 28.80 -19.41
N PHE A 84 0.00 27.70 -18.78
CA PHE A 84 0.12 27.53 -17.33
C PHE A 84 1.59 27.41 -16.90
N LEU A 85 2.38 26.61 -17.61
CA LEU A 85 3.82 26.47 -17.33
C LEU A 85 4.57 27.79 -17.51
N GLN A 86 4.19 28.61 -18.49
CA GLN A 86 4.77 29.95 -18.68
C GLN A 86 4.53 30.86 -17.47
N VAL A 87 3.31 30.86 -16.91
CA VAL A 87 3.00 31.60 -15.67
C VAL A 87 3.83 31.06 -14.50
N CYS A 88 3.96 29.74 -14.38
CA CYS A 88 4.80 29.14 -13.34
C CYS A 88 6.27 29.56 -13.47
N LYS A 89 6.82 29.65 -14.69
CA LYS A 89 8.18 30.16 -14.93
C LYS A 89 8.33 31.61 -14.50
N GLU A 90 7.39 32.47 -14.88
CA GLU A 90 7.42 33.90 -14.57
C GLU A 90 7.43 34.16 -13.05
N HIS A 91 6.71 33.33 -12.29
CA HIS A 91 6.55 33.49 -10.85
C HIS A 91 7.47 32.57 -10.00
N GLY A 92 8.27 31.70 -10.61
CA GLY A 92 9.12 30.74 -9.88
C GLY A 92 8.32 29.69 -9.12
N THR A 93 7.15 29.30 -9.62
CA THR A 93 6.24 28.35 -8.95
C THR A 93 6.50 26.93 -9.42
N ALA A 94 6.71 26.01 -8.48
CA ALA A 94 6.84 24.60 -8.79
C ALA A 94 5.48 23.96 -9.15
N VAL A 95 5.50 22.93 -9.98
CA VAL A 95 4.31 22.16 -10.35
C VAL A 95 4.39 20.76 -9.75
N ARG A 96 3.29 20.26 -9.17
CA ARG A 96 3.14 18.81 -8.93
C ARG A 96 2.20 18.21 -9.96
N ILE A 97 2.71 17.27 -10.74
CA ILE A 97 1.92 16.46 -11.66
C ILE A 97 1.47 15.23 -10.89
N GLY A 98 0.21 15.23 -10.45
CA GLY A 98 -0.31 14.21 -9.55
C GLY A 98 -1.38 13.33 -10.20
N VAL A 99 -0.96 12.16 -10.70
CA VAL A 99 -1.85 11.13 -11.26
C VAL A 99 -2.53 10.36 -10.13
N ASN A 100 -3.86 10.28 -10.19
CA ASN A 100 -4.66 9.43 -9.32
C ASN A 100 -5.32 8.34 -10.17
N HIS A 101 -5.27 7.09 -9.70
CA HIS A 101 -5.88 5.93 -10.38
C HIS A 101 -7.36 6.16 -10.74
N GLY A 102 -8.17 6.61 -9.77
CA GLY A 102 -9.60 6.84 -9.98
C GLY A 102 -9.96 7.90 -11.02
N SER A 103 -9.02 8.76 -11.40
CA SER A 103 -9.25 9.88 -12.31
C SER A 103 -8.43 9.81 -13.60
N LEU A 104 -7.97 8.64 -14.04
CA LEU A 104 -7.36 8.49 -15.37
C LEU A 104 -8.34 8.94 -16.46
N SER A 105 -7.87 9.74 -17.42
CA SER A 105 -8.67 10.23 -18.55
C SER A 105 -9.16 9.10 -19.46
N ASP A 106 -10.26 9.32 -20.17
CA ASP A 106 -10.88 8.32 -21.03
C ASP A 106 -9.94 7.82 -22.15
N ARG A 107 -9.08 8.68 -22.73
CA ARG A 107 -8.06 8.27 -23.73
C ARG A 107 -7.08 7.22 -23.18
N ILE A 108 -6.64 7.42 -21.93
CA ILE A 108 -5.65 6.57 -21.27
C ILE A 108 -6.31 5.25 -20.90
N MET A 109 -7.53 5.31 -20.33
CA MET A 109 -8.31 4.13 -19.99
C MET A 109 -8.60 3.26 -21.21
N THR A 110 -8.90 3.86 -22.36
CA THR A 110 -9.19 3.13 -23.60
C THR A 110 -7.95 2.45 -24.15
N ARG A 111 -6.79 3.13 -24.14
CA ARG A 111 -5.55 2.64 -24.76
C ARG A 111 -4.76 1.69 -23.87
N PHE A 112 -4.71 1.96 -22.57
CA PHE A 112 -3.85 1.24 -21.61
C PHE A 112 -4.64 0.49 -20.53
N GLY A 113 -5.95 0.75 -20.41
CA GLY A 113 -6.76 0.18 -19.34
C GLY A 113 -6.47 0.79 -17.97
N ASP A 114 -7.03 0.15 -16.94
CA ASP A 114 -6.83 0.50 -15.53
C ASP A 114 -5.56 -0.19 -14.99
N THR A 115 -4.41 0.22 -15.52
CA THR A 115 -3.12 -0.48 -15.35
C THR A 115 -2.02 0.44 -14.82
N PRO A 116 -0.94 -0.10 -14.23
CA PRO A 116 0.25 0.69 -13.90
C PRO A 116 0.77 1.49 -15.09
N GLU A 117 0.81 0.88 -16.28
CA GLU A 117 1.22 1.48 -17.55
C GLU A 117 0.37 2.71 -17.89
N GLY A 118 -0.95 2.60 -17.78
CA GLY A 118 -1.86 3.72 -18.03
C GLY A 118 -1.61 4.89 -17.08
N MET A 119 -1.36 4.62 -15.79
CA MET A 119 -0.99 5.67 -14.86
C MET A 119 0.34 6.34 -15.22
N VAL A 120 1.34 5.55 -15.66
CA VAL A 120 2.66 6.07 -16.04
C VAL A 120 2.55 6.96 -17.27
N GLU A 121 1.87 6.52 -18.32
CA GLU A 121 1.70 7.33 -19.55
C GLU A 121 0.97 8.64 -19.28
N SER A 122 -0.08 8.60 -18.45
CA SER A 122 -0.81 9.81 -18.02
C SER A 122 0.12 10.87 -17.40
N CYS A 123 1.17 10.44 -16.70
CA CYS A 123 2.20 11.34 -16.18
C CYS A 123 3.20 11.76 -17.27
N MET A 124 3.74 10.80 -18.01
CA MET A 124 4.82 11.01 -18.98
C MET A 124 4.42 11.97 -20.11
N GLU A 125 3.15 11.96 -20.54
CA GLU A 125 2.64 12.93 -21.53
C GLU A 125 2.83 14.38 -21.08
N TYR A 126 2.52 14.68 -19.82
CA TYR A 126 2.68 16.04 -19.28
C TYR A 126 4.16 16.38 -19.04
N LEU A 127 4.98 15.40 -18.65
CA LEU A 127 6.42 15.61 -18.47
C LEU A 127 7.12 15.93 -19.80
N ARG A 128 6.79 15.21 -20.87
CA ARG A 128 7.34 15.46 -22.21
C ARG A 128 6.97 16.87 -22.70
N ILE A 129 5.70 17.29 -22.53
CA ILE A 129 5.28 18.67 -22.82
C ILE A 129 6.07 19.69 -22.00
N ALA A 130 6.26 19.46 -20.71
CA ALA A 130 7.01 20.38 -19.87
C ALA A 130 8.48 20.50 -20.28
N LEU A 131 9.11 19.39 -20.67
CA LEU A 131 10.49 19.37 -21.16
C LEU A 131 10.66 20.05 -22.52
N ASP A 132 9.70 19.88 -23.44
CA ASP A 132 9.68 20.63 -24.72
C ASP A 132 9.68 22.15 -24.49
N GLU A 133 8.96 22.59 -23.45
CA GLU A 133 8.93 23.99 -23.04
C GLU A 133 10.11 24.39 -22.16
N GLY A 134 11.02 23.47 -21.79
CA GLY A 134 12.14 23.70 -20.90
C GLY A 134 11.72 24.06 -19.46
N PHE A 135 10.68 23.43 -18.92
CA PHE A 135 10.21 23.59 -17.55
C PHE A 135 10.58 22.37 -16.70
N THR A 136 11.36 22.57 -15.64
CA THR A 136 11.92 21.47 -14.83
C THR A 136 11.52 21.52 -13.35
N ASP A 137 10.85 22.57 -12.88
CA ASP A 137 10.43 22.73 -11.48
C ASP A 137 9.20 21.86 -11.18
N ILE A 138 9.37 20.54 -11.29
CA ILE A 138 8.31 19.54 -11.25
C ILE A 138 8.57 18.54 -10.13
N VAL A 139 7.49 18.15 -9.44
CA VAL A 139 7.43 16.97 -8.58
C VAL A 139 6.33 16.05 -9.10
N ILE A 140 6.54 14.74 -9.07
CA ILE A 140 5.55 13.77 -9.56
C ILE A 140 4.88 13.08 -8.37
N SER A 141 3.59 12.72 -8.49
CA SER A 141 3.00 11.74 -7.58
C SER A 141 2.09 10.78 -8.32
N MET A 142 2.16 9.51 -7.97
CA MET A 142 1.22 8.47 -8.43
C MET A 142 0.51 7.89 -7.22
N LYS A 143 -0.82 8.05 -7.16
CA LYS A 143 -1.61 7.61 -6.01
C LYS A 143 -2.71 6.65 -6.41
N ALA A 144 -2.85 5.58 -5.65
CA ALA A 144 -3.98 4.67 -5.69
C ALA A 144 -4.30 4.20 -4.27
N SER A 145 -5.54 3.81 -4.01
CA SER A 145 -5.94 3.11 -2.77
C SER A 145 -5.58 1.63 -2.81
N ASN A 146 -5.25 1.10 -3.98
CA ASN A 146 -4.62 -0.19 -4.14
C ASN A 146 -3.09 -0.04 -4.01
N THR A 147 -2.54 -0.47 -2.88
CA THR A 147 -1.09 -0.42 -2.58
C THR A 147 -0.25 -1.24 -3.56
N LEU A 148 -0.75 -2.40 -4.01
CA LEU A 148 -0.09 -3.21 -5.04
C LEU A 148 0.06 -2.40 -6.33
N LEU A 149 -1.06 -1.91 -6.88
CA LEU A 149 -1.02 -1.12 -8.10
C LEU A 149 -0.14 0.14 -7.97
N MET A 150 -0.28 0.89 -6.86
CA MET A 150 0.48 2.11 -6.61
C MET A 150 1.99 1.86 -6.64
N THR A 151 2.45 0.82 -5.93
CA THR A 151 3.89 0.54 -5.84
C THR A 151 4.47 0.09 -7.17
N LYS A 152 3.74 -0.73 -7.94
CA LYS A 152 4.16 -1.12 -9.31
C LYS A 152 4.21 0.07 -10.26
N ALA A 153 3.22 0.95 -10.22
CA ALA A 153 3.16 2.15 -11.05
C ALA A 153 4.33 3.10 -10.77
N VAL A 154 4.68 3.34 -9.49
CA VAL A 154 5.83 4.20 -9.15
C VAL A 154 7.15 3.58 -9.61
N ARG A 155 7.36 2.27 -9.40
CA ARG A 155 8.56 1.59 -9.88
C ARG A 155 8.67 1.66 -11.41
N LEU A 156 7.58 1.42 -12.12
CA LEU A 156 7.52 1.47 -13.58
C LEU A 156 7.75 2.91 -14.10
N LEU A 157 7.25 3.92 -13.41
CA LEU A 157 7.51 5.32 -13.73
C LEU A 157 9.02 5.62 -13.66
N VAL A 158 9.69 5.18 -12.59
CA VAL A 158 11.14 5.39 -12.43
C VAL A 158 11.92 4.71 -13.54
N ASP A 159 11.63 3.44 -13.83
CA ASP A 159 12.25 2.72 -14.96
C ASP A 159 12.03 3.44 -16.29
N ARG A 160 10.84 4.00 -16.52
CA ARG A 160 10.56 4.77 -17.73
C ARG A 160 11.36 6.06 -17.79
N MET A 161 11.40 6.79 -16.69
CA MET A 161 12.15 8.03 -16.55
C MET A 161 13.65 7.79 -16.81
N ASP A 162 14.21 6.71 -16.25
CA ASP A 162 15.60 6.31 -16.48
C ASP A 162 15.88 5.98 -17.96
N LYS A 163 14.96 5.26 -18.63
CA LYS A 163 15.06 4.96 -20.07
C LYS A 163 15.01 6.20 -20.96
N GLU A 164 14.26 7.22 -20.55
CA GLU A 164 14.18 8.52 -21.24
C GLU A 164 15.25 9.51 -20.74
N ASN A 165 16.10 9.12 -19.77
CA ASN A 165 17.12 9.96 -19.15
C ASN A 165 16.55 11.29 -18.60
N ILE A 166 15.40 11.21 -17.93
CA ILE A 166 14.75 12.31 -17.24
C ILE A 166 14.59 11.93 -15.76
N HIS A 167 14.75 12.88 -14.84
CA HIS A 167 14.66 12.57 -13.41
C HIS A 167 13.94 13.71 -12.68
N PHE A 168 12.89 13.35 -11.94
CA PHE A 168 12.09 14.29 -11.16
C PHE A 168 11.81 13.72 -9.77
N PRO A 169 11.74 14.59 -8.74
CA PRO A 169 11.39 14.17 -7.39
C PRO A 169 10.00 13.51 -7.31
N LEU A 170 9.89 12.50 -6.44
CA LEU A 170 8.68 11.72 -6.19
C LEU A 170 8.03 12.14 -4.87
N HIS A 171 6.74 12.46 -4.95
CA HIS A 171 5.86 12.64 -3.81
C HIS A 171 5.02 11.39 -3.58
N LEU A 172 5.36 10.65 -2.54
CA LEU A 172 4.69 9.40 -2.17
C LEU A 172 3.47 9.64 -1.28
N GLY A 173 2.44 8.83 -1.49
CA GLY A 173 1.30 8.78 -0.60
C GLY A 173 0.23 7.84 -1.11
N VAL A 174 -0.32 7.03 -0.21
CA VAL A 174 -1.50 6.21 -0.50
C VAL A 174 -2.73 7.11 -0.39
N THR A 175 -3.59 7.10 -1.41
CA THR A 175 -4.88 7.82 -1.34
C THR A 175 -5.95 6.92 -0.73
N GLU A 176 -6.94 7.53 -0.08
CA GLU A 176 -7.99 6.85 0.67
C GLU A 176 -7.48 5.70 1.56
N ALA A 177 -6.49 6.01 2.40
CA ALA A 177 -5.92 5.01 3.31
C ALA A 177 -6.96 4.53 4.34
N GLY A 178 -7.95 5.37 4.65
CA GLY A 178 -8.93 5.15 5.71
C GLY A 178 -8.54 5.91 6.98
N ASP A 179 -9.11 5.50 8.10
CA ASP A 179 -8.93 6.04 9.45
C ASP A 179 -8.33 4.98 10.39
N GLY A 180 -7.73 5.43 11.48
CA GLY A 180 -7.29 4.54 12.55
C GLY A 180 -6.16 3.61 12.14
N GLU A 181 -6.19 2.39 12.66
CA GLU A 181 -5.21 1.34 12.39
C GLU A 181 -5.08 1.00 10.90
N ASP A 182 -6.20 0.99 10.17
CA ASP A 182 -6.24 0.59 8.75
C ASP A 182 -5.51 1.62 7.89
N GLY A 183 -5.76 2.91 8.13
CA GLY A 183 -5.07 4.00 7.44
C GLY A 183 -3.56 3.99 7.67
N ARG A 184 -3.14 3.71 8.92
CA ARG A 184 -1.72 3.63 9.31
C ARG A 184 -1.03 2.45 8.64
N MET A 185 -1.57 1.24 8.76
CA MET A 185 -1.00 0.03 8.14
C MET A 185 -0.96 0.14 6.61
N LYS A 186 -2.05 0.61 5.98
CA LYS A 186 -2.11 0.76 4.51
C LYS A 186 -1.11 1.78 3.99
N SER A 187 -0.95 2.90 4.69
CA SER A 187 0.08 3.90 4.38
C SER A 187 1.49 3.34 4.56
N ALA A 188 1.73 2.60 5.65
CA ALA A 188 3.01 1.97 5.93
C ALA A 188 3.39 0.92 4.88
N VAL A 189 2.45 0.07 4.46
CA VAL A 189 2.64 -0.91 3.37
C VAL A 189 3.01 -0.23 2.06
N GLY A 190 2.24 0.78 1.63
CA GLY A 190 2.47 1.44 0.34
C GLY A 190 3.70 2.34 0.32
N ILE A 191 3.79 3.30 1.24
CA ILE A 191 4.88 4.29 1.30
C ILE A 191 6.18 3.60 1.72
N GLY A 192 6.11 2.74 2.73
CA GLY A 192 7.26 2.01 3.25
C GLY A 192 7.95 1.13 2.23
N ALA A 193 7.18 0.46 1.36
CA ALA A 193 7.74 -0.36 0.30
C ALA A 193 8.59 0.46 -0.67
N LEU A 194 8.09 1.62 -1.12
CA LEU A 194 8.81 2.48 -2.04
C LEU A 194 10.04 3.13 -1.39
N LEU A 195 9.91 3.61 -0.15
CA LEU A 195 11.07 4.12 0.59
C LEU A 195 12.12 3.02 0.82
N SER A 196 11.70 1.77 1.03
CA SER A 196 12.61 0.62 1.15
C SER A 196 13.37 0.32 -0.14
N ASP A 197 12.82 0.73 -1.29
CA ASP A 197 13.46 0.64 -2.60
C ASP A 197 14.36 1.86 -2.89
N GLY A 198 14.45 2.82 -1.96
CA GLY A 198 15.17 4.08 -2.15
C GLY A 198 14.40 5.11 -3.00
N LEU A 199 13.09 4.92 -3.18
CA LEU A 199 12.23 5.81 -3.97
C LEU A 199 11.44 6.73 -3.03
N GLY A 200 11.46 8.04 -3.32
CA GLY A 200 10.63 9.04 -2.63
C GLY A 200 11.41 10.20 -2.02
N ASP A 201 11.01 11.42 -2.36
CA ASP A 201 11.66 12.68 -1.91
C ASP A 201 10.79 13.47 -0.94
N THR A 202 9.48 13.23 -0.97
CA THR A 202 8.51 13.81 -0.03
C THR A 202 7.36 12.84 0.18
N VAL A 203 6.81 12.81 1.38
CA VAL A 203 5.75 11.89 1.77
C VAL A 203 4.51 12.64 2.26
N ARG A 204 3.33 12.07 2.02
CA ARG A 204 2.10 12.44 2.70
C ARG A 204 1.28 11.20 3.02
N VAL A 205 0.99 11.01 4.31
CA VAL A 205 -0.02 10.06 4.79
C VAL A 205 -1.38 10.73 4.66
N SER A 206 -2.40 10.03 4.17
CA SER A 206 -3.75 10.59 3.90
C SER A 206 -4.79 9.88 4.76
N LEU A 207 -4.97 10.35 6.00
CA LEU A 207 -5.94 9.80 6.96
C LEU A 207 -7.26 10.55 6.88
N SER A 208 -8.37 9.90 7.25
CA SER A 208 -9.66 10.59 7.45
C SER A 208 -9.78 11.31 8.81
N GLU A 209 -8.73 11.25 9.63
CA GLU A 209 -8.59 11.94 10.93
C GLU A 209 -8.23 13.43 10.76
N ASP A 210 -7.85 14.12 11.85
CA ASP A 210 -7.37 15.51 11.76
C ASP A 210 -6.03 15.57 11.01
N PRO A 211 -5.79 16.61 10.20
CA PRO A 211 -4.54 16.73 9.45
C PRO A 211 -3.28 16.66 10.32
N GLU A 212 -3.37 17.07 11.59
CA GLU A 212 -2.29 16.96 12.57
C GLU A 212 -1.91 15.52 12.91
N ALA A 213 -2.79 14.54 12.68
CA ALA A 213 -2.49 13.12 12.83
C ALA A 213 -1.70 12.54 11.65
N GLU A 214 -1.72 13.17 10.46
CA GLU A 214 -1.01 12.68 9.27
C GLU A 214 0.52 12.74 9.45
N VAL A 215 1.03 13.85 10.00
CA VAL A 215 2.48 14.14 10.07
C VAL A 215 3.23 13.19 11.01
N PRO A 216 2.76 12.89 12.25
CA PRO A 216 3.43 11.92 13.12
C PRO A 216 3.60 10.55 12.49
N VAL A 217 2.56 10.04 11.81
CA VAL A 217 2.61 8.74 11.11
C VAL A 217 3.61 8.79 9.97
N ALA A 218 3.60 9.87 9.18
CA ALA A 218 4.56 10.06 8.09
C ALA A 218 6.01 10.03 8.59
N ARG A 219 6.29 10.71 9.72
CA ARG A 219 7.62 10.70 10.35
C ARG A 219 8.01 9.31 10.81
N LYS A 220 7.11 8.57 11.49
CA LYS A 220 7.39 7.19 11.92
C LYS A 220 7.77 6.27 10.76
N ILE A 221 7.09 6.39 9.62
CA ILE A 221 7.41 5.61 8.41
C ILE A 221 8.82 5.95 7.92
N VAL A 222 9.13 7.24 7.74
CA VAL A 222 10.43 7.71 7.25
C VAL A 222 11.56 7.31 8.21
N ASP A 223 11.39 7.63 9.50
CA ASP A 223 12.37 7.36 10.55
C ASP A 223 12.67 5.85 10.68
N TYR A 224 11.65 4.98 10.49
CA TYR A 224 11.86 3.55 10.54
C TYR A 224 12.67 3.01 9.37
N VAL A 225 12.38 3.47 8.14
CA VAL A 225 13.16 3.06 6.96
C VAL A 225 14.58 3.61 7.03
N ALA A 226 14.76 4.85 7.51
CA ALA A 226 16.06 5.49 7.66
C ALA A 226 17.01 4.74 8.62
N LYS A 227 16.48 3.99 9.60
CA LYS A 227 17.31 3.13 10.48
C LYS A 227 18.11 2.05 9.74
N ARG A 228 17.76 1.78 8.48
CA ARG A 228 18.48 0.82 7.63
C ARG A 228 19.75 1.43 7.03
N GLU A 229 19.94 2.75 7.07
CA GLU A 229 21.15 3.39 6.59
C GLU A 229 22.40 2.78 7.25
N GLY A 230 23.40 2.45 6.43
CA GLY A 230 24.65 1.84 6.92
C GLY A 230 24.51 0.40 7.43
N HIS A 231 23.41 -0.30 7.17
CA HIS A 231 23.27 -1.71 7.51
C HIS A 231 24.38 -2.57 6.86
N LYS A 232 24.69 -3.74 7.45
CA LYS A 232 25.67 -4.67 6.87
C LYS A 232 25.26 -5.08 5.45
N PRO A 233 26.18 -5.15 4.47
CA PRO A 233 25.83 -5.58 3.12
C PRO A 233 25.18 -6.96 3.09
N ILE A 234 24.16 -7.11 2.24
CA ILE A 234 23.45 -8.37 2.02
C ILE A 234 23.87 -8.87 0.65
N LEU A 235 24.55 -10.01 0.60
CA LEU A 235 25.00 -10.61 -0.65
C LEU A 235 23.88 -11.51 -1.19
N GLY A 236 23.15 -11.04 -2.20
CA GLY A 236 22.11 -11.79 -2.90
C GLY A 236 22.32 -11.73 -4.41
N GLU A 237 21.84 -12.75 -5.12
CA GLU A 237 21.85 -12.81 -6.59
C GLU A 237 20.41 -12.62 -7.09
N LEU A 238 20.18 -11.62 -7.95
CA LEU A 238 18.87 -11.35 -8.51
C LEU A 238 18.46 -12.48 -9.47
N TYR A 239 17.24 -12.99 -9.32
CA TYR A 239 16.65 -13.90 -10.32
C TYR A 239 16.30 -13.12 -11.59
N PRO A 240 16.86 -13.46 -12.78
CA PRO A 240 16.64 -12.68 -14.00
C PRO A 240 15.18 -12.59 -14.45
N GLY A 241 14.35 -13.58 -14.10
CA GLY A 241 12.92 -13.59 -14.44
C GLY A 241 12.03 -12.82 -13.46
N PHE A 242 12.57 -12.21 -12.41
CA PHE A 242 11.78 -11.41 -11.48
C PHE A 242 11.55 -10.00 -12.05
N SER A 243 10.30 -9.59 -12.09
CA SER A 243 9.92 -8.22 -12.46
C SER A 243 9.38 -7.47 -11.23
N PRO A 244 10.00 -6.34 -10.82
CA PRO A 244 9.50 -5.54 -9.71
C PRO A 244 8.18 -4.82 -10.05
N PHE A 245 7.81 -4.79 -11.33
CA PHE A 245 6.60 -4.18 -11.89
C PHE A 245 5.43 -5.16 -12.03
N SER A 246 5.69 -6.48 -11.98
CA SER A 246 4.63 -7.48 -12.07
C SER A 246 3.79 -7.54 -10.79
N THR A 247 2.49 -7.80 -10.95
CA THR A 247 1.55 -8.11 -9.87
C THR A 247 1.47 -9.60 -9.53
N ASP A 248 2.23 -10.44 -10.24
CA ASP A 248 2.19 -11.89 -10.08
C ASP A 248 2.76 -12.32 -8.73
N LYS A 249 2.21 -13.40 -8.21
CA LYS A 249 2.72 -14.05 -7.01
C LYS A 249 3.68 -15.16 -7.40
N ARG A 250 4.68 -15.38 -6.57
CA ARG A 250 5.57 -16.55 -6.73
C ARG A 250 4.75 -17.83 -6.59
N GLU A 251 4.85 -18.68 -7.60
CA GLU A 251 4.24 -20.01 -7.57
C GLU A 251 4.92 -20.89 -6.53
N THR A 252 4.10 -21.63 -5.77
CA THR A 252 4.56 -22.54 -4.73
C THR A 252 3.70 -23.80 -4.73
N ARG A 253 4.27 -24.93 -4.30
CA ARG A 253 3.48 -26.12 -3.99
C ARG A 253 2.58 -25.88 -2.78
N ALA A 254 1.47 -26.60 -2.73
CA ALA A 254 0.57 -26.59 -1.59
C ALA A 254 1.06 -27.52 -0.47
N VAL A 255 1.12 -26.99 0.75
CA VAL A 255 1.23 -27.78 1.97
C VAL A 255 0.04 -27.42 2.86
N ARG A 256 -0.94 -28.33 2.90
CA ARG A 256 -2.26 -28.10 3.54
C ARG A 256 -2.94 -26.83 2.99
N ASN A 257 -3.00 -25.75 3.77
CA ASN A 257 -3.58 -24.45 3.38
C ASN A 257 -2.52 -23.37 3.14
N ILE A 258 -1.24 -23.75 2.98
CA ILE A 258 -0.11 -22.83 2.78
C ILE A 258 0.50 -23.07 1.39
N GLY A 259 0.61 -22.03 0.58
CA GLY A 259 1.11 -22.12 -0.81
C GLY A 259 0.04 -22.57 -1.80
N GLY A 260 0.44 -22.91 -3.03
CA GLY A 260 -0.48 -23.50 -4.03
C GLY A 260 -1.72 -22.68 -4.37
N GLY A 261 -1.66 -21.35 -4.26
CA GLY A 261 -2.78 -20.45 -4.52
C GLY A 261 -3.70 -20.18 -3.32
N PHE A 262 -3.49 -20.82 -2.17
CA PHE A 262 -4.21 -20.45 -0.94
C PHE A 262 -3.84 -19.04 -0.48
N VAL A 263 -4.79 -18.37 0.19
CA VAL A 263 -4.52 -17.05 0.80
C VAL A 263 -3.46 -17.17 1.90
N PRO A 264 -2.60 -16.16 2.11
CA PRO A 264 -1.55 -16.24 3.12
C PRO A 264 -2.08 -16.49 4.53
N VAL A 265 -1.44 -17.41 5.25
CA VAL A 265 -1.85 -17.77 6.62
C VAL A 265 -1.35 -16.78 7.67
N VAL A 266 -2.04 -16.70 8.80
CA VAL A 266 -1.55 -16.02 10.01
C VAL A 266 -1.15 -17.08 11.02
N ILE A 267 0.10 -17.02 11.48
CA ILE A 267 0.58 -17.82 12.62
C ILE A 267 0.73 -16.88 13.81
N SER A 268 -0.03 -17.15 14.87
CA SER A 268 0.04 -16.42 16.14
C SER A 268 1.22 -16.96 16.95
N ASP A 269 2.23 -16.14 17.21
CA ASP A 269 3.34 -16.52 18.08
C ASP A 269 2.94 -16.36 19.55
N ARG A 270 2.89 -17.48 20.27
CA ARG A 270 2.53 -17.53 21.68
C ARG A 270 3.53 -18.32 22.53
N ASN A 271 4.76 -18.49 22.04
CA ASN A 271 5.77 -19.29 22.74
C ASN A 271 6.18 -18.70 24.11
N ALA A 272 6.11 -17.39 24.26
CA ALA A 272 6.57 -16.65 25.43
C ALA A 272 5.42 -16.01 26.23
N ILE A 273 4.16 -16.36 25.93
CA ILE A 273 2.98 -15.82 26.61
C ILE A 273 2.03 -16.93 27.04
N ALA A 274 1.36 -16.72 28.17
CA ALA A 274 0.36 -17.67 28.68
C ALA A 274 -1.04 -17.46 28.09
N ASP A 275 -1.29 -16.29 27.48
CA ASP A 275 -2.61 -15.95 26.96
C ASP A 275 -2.92 -16.68 25.65
N MET A 276 -3.97 -17.50 25.70
CA MET A 276 -4.49 -18.29 24.59
C MET A 276 -5.82 -17.71 24.05
N SER A 277 -6.17 -16.47 24.40
CA SER A 277 -7.37 -15.78 23.94
C SER A 277 -7.41 -15.62 22.41
N ILE A 278 -8.60 -15.75 21.81
CA ILE A 278 -8.79 -15.64 20.36
C ILE A 278 -9.86 -14.59 20.08
N ASN A 279 -9.54 -13.64 19.21
CA ASN A 279 -10.53 -12.74 18.65
C ASN A 279 -11.40 -13.51 17.62
N PRO A 280 -12.72 -13.64 17.79
CA PRO A 280 -13.58 -14.38 16.87
C PRO A 280 -13.67 -13.77 15.47
N HIS A 281 -13.28 -12.49 15.30
CA HIS A 281 -13.21 -11.84 14.00
C HIS A 281 -11.88 -12.13 13.28
N PHE A 282 -10.82 -12.44 14.02
CA PHE A 282 -9.45 -12.59 13.53
C PHE A 282 -8.82 -13.86 14.09
N ILE A 283 -9.30 -15.01 13.62
CA ILE A 283 -8.87 -16.32 14.09
C ILE A 283 -7.60 -16.72 13.32
N PRO A 284 -6.41 -16.84 13.98
CA PRO A 284 -5.19 -17.27 13.29
C PRO A 284 -5.34 -18.69 12.74
N ASP A 285 -4.58 -19.02 11.69
CA ASP A 285 -4.66 -20.34 11.06
C ASP A 285 -3.94 -21.41 11.91
N TYR A 286 -2.88 -20.98 12.60
CA TYR A 286 -2.00 -21.77 13.47
C TYR A 286 -1.57 -20.94 14.70
N ILE A 287 -1.24 -21.61 15.80
CA ILE A 287 -0.67 -21.01 17.00
C ILE A 287 0.67 -21.70 17.28
N TYR A 288 1.77 -20.95 17.30
CA TYR A 288 3.06 -21.45 17.75
C TYR A 288 3.17 -21.33 19.27
N VAL A 289 3.48 -22.42 19.95
CA VAL A 289 3.48 -22.51 21.43
C VAL A 289 4.84 -22.84 22.04
N GLY A 290 5.90 -22.87 21.23
CA GLY A 290 7.23 -23.28 21.69
C GLY A 290 7.26 -24.77 22.06
N ASP A 291 7.72 -25.09 23.26
CA ASP A 291 8.02 -26.47 23.66
C ASP A 291 6.80 -27.37 23.88
N ASN A 292 5.67 -26.85 24.36
CA ASN A 292 4.54 -27.71 24.75
C ASN A 292 3.19 -27.02 24.52
N VAL A 293 2.18 -27.81 24.15
CA VAL A 293 0.80 -27.34 24.06
C VAL A 293 0.23 -27.15 25.47
N PRO A 294 -0.17 -25.93 25.88
CA PRO A 294 -0.64 -25.68 27.23
C PRO A 294 -2.05 -26.23 27.46
N GLY A 295 -2.41 -26.49 28.72
CA GLY A 295 -3.72 -27.05 29.06
C GLY A 295 -4.93 -26.16 28.73
N ASN A 296 -4.71 -24.84 28.59
CA ASN A 296 -5.71 -23.86 28.17
C ASN A 296 -5.73 -23.62 26.64
N PHE A 297 -5.09 -24.48 25.84
CA PHE A 297 -5.04 -24.33 24.39
C PHE A 297 -6.44 -24.32 23.76
N PRO A 298 -6.75 -23.41 22.82
CA PRO A 298 -8.12 -23.25 22.34
C PRO A 298 -8.56 -24.43 21.48
N LYS A 299 -9.77 -24.94 21.76
CA LYS A 299 -10.32 -26.11 21.06
C LYS A 299 -10.45 -25.85 19.55
N GLY A 300 -10.00 -26.80 18.74
CA GLY A 300 -10.08 -26.74 17.27
C GLY A 300 -9.00 -25.90 16.60
N MET A 301 -8.10 -25.27 17.37
CA MET A 301 -6.93 -24.60 16.82
C MET A 301 -5.81 -25.61 16.50
N LYS A 302 -4.88 -25.19 15.63
CA LYS A 302 -3.73 -26.00 15.21
C LYS A 302 -2.48 -25.50 15.93
N SER A 303 -1.80 -26.37 16.65
CA SER A 303 -0.55 -26.03 17.35
C SER A 303 0.67 -26.27 16.46
N ILE A 304 1.67 -25.41 16.63
CA ILE A 304 3.03 -25.63 16.16
C ILE A 304 3.92 -25.71 17.40
N VAL A 305 4.71 -26.79 17.51
CA VAL A 305 5.52 -27.13 18.69
C VAL A 305 6.95 -27.41 18.25
N ASP A 306 7.93 -27.00 19.03
CA ASP A 306 9.34 -27.27 18.74
C ASP A 306 9.61 -28.78 18.68
N PHE A 307 10.25 -29.22 17.59
CA PHE A 307 10.41 -30.64 17.25
C PHE A 307 10.91 -31.55 18.39
N PRO A 308 11.89 -31.15 19.23
CA PRO A 308 12.37 -32.01 20.32
C PRO A 308 11.28 -32.46 21.31
N ASN A 309 10.22 -31.67 21.45
CA ASN A 309 9.10 -31.91 22.37
C ASN A 309 7.79 -32.22 21.63
N TRP A 310 7.83 -32.33 20.30
CA TRP A 310 6.65 -32.58 19.49
C TRP A 310 6.22 -34.05 19.58
N GLU A 311 4.90 -34.24 19.67
CA GLU A 311 4.25 -35.54 19.59
C GLU A 311 3.29 -35.61 18.39
N ASP A 312 3.25 -36.76 17.72
CA ASP A 312 2.37 -36.98 16.58
C ASP A 312 0.91 -37.10 17.01
N ARG A 313 0.18 -35.98 16.89
CA ARG A 313 -1.22 -35.83 17.25
C ARG A 313 -1.95 -35.00 16.18
N ILE A 314 -3.26 -35.18 16.09
CA ILE A 314 -4.10 -34.42 15.15
C ILE A 314 -3.94 -32.93 15.42
N ASP A 315 -3.73 -32.16 14.35
CA ASP A 315 -3.59 -30.70 14.39
C ASP A 315 -2.44 -30.17 15.27
N ASN A 316 -1.42 -31.00 15.51
CA ASN A 316 -0.17 -30.64 16.18
C ASN A 316 1.03 -30.82 15.23
N PHE A 317 1.78 -29.75 14.93
CA PHE A 317 2.83 -29.76 13.90
C PHE A 317 4.22 -29.43 14.46
N PRO A 318 5.29 -30.12 14.02
CA PRO A 318 6.64 -29.85 14.48
C PRO A 318 7.27 -28.63 13.80
N MET A 319 7.97 -27.82 14.58
CA MET A 319 8.90 -26.77 14.16
C MET A 319 10.33 -27.27 14.31
N PHE A 320 11.02 -27.40 13.18
CA PHE A 320 12.45 -27.67 13.08
C PHE A 320 13.23 -26.35 12.98
N THR A 321 14.52 -26.43 13.24
CA THR A 321 15.50 -25.36 13.01
C THR A 321 16.61 -25.90 12.11
N ALA A 322 17.53 -25.02 11.68
CA ALA A 322 18.73 -25.46 10.97
C ALA A 322 19.55 -26.52 11.75
N GLY A 323 19.47 -26.53 13.09
CA GLY A 323 20.24 -27.45 13.95
C GLY A 323 19.74 -28.90 13.96
N ASN A 324 18.47 -29.14 13.60
CA ASN A 324 17.86 -30.47 13.56
C ASN A 324 17.24 -30.78 12.18
N ILE A 325 17.78 -30.15 11.12
CA ILE A 325 17.28 -30.30 9.75
C ILE A 325 17.41 -31.74 9.22
N SER A 326 18.38 -32.51 9.73
CA SER A 326 18.58 -33.94 9.38
C SER A 326 17.36 -34.79 9.73
N ASP A 327 16.67 -34.45 10.81
CA ASP A 327 15.63 -35.28 11.43
C ASP A 327 14.29 -35.14 10.69
N ILE A 328 14.17 -34.12 9.82
CA ILE A 328 12.98 -33.85 9.01
C ILE A 328 12.60 -35.03 8.10
N LYS A 329 13.61 -35.77 7.63
CA LYS A 329 13.41 -36.91 6.70
C LYS A 329 12.69 -38.07 7.36
N GLU A 330 12.90 -38.27 8.66
CA GLU A 330 12.30 -39.38 9.41
C GLU A 330 10.90 -39.02 9.93
N CYS A 331 10.63 -37.73 10.13
CA CYS A 331 9.34 -37.23 10.59
C CYS A 331 8.21 -37.49 9.58
N GLN A 332 7.08 -38.04 10.03
CA GLN A 332 5.90 -38.33 9.19
C GLN A 332 4.75 -37.33 9.36
N ALA A 333 4.98 -36.21 10.06
CA ALA A 333 3.96 -35.21 10.32
C ALA A 333 3.27 -34.70 9.03
N ALA A 334 1.97 -34.41 9.13
CA ALA A 334 1.17 -33.96 7.98
C ALA A 334 1.58 -32.57 7.45
N VAL A 335 2.19 -31.75 8.31
CA VAL A 335 2.88 -30.50 7.97
C VAL A 335 4.12 -30.42 8.83
N LYS A 336 5.23 -29.98 8.27
CA LYS A 336 6.49 -29.72 8.98
C LYS A 336 6.85 -28.26 8.77
N PHE A 337 7.22 -27.57 9.82
CA PHE A 337 7.73 -26.21 9.73
C PHE A 337 9.25 -26.23 9.94
N LEU A 338 10.00 -25.45 9.19
CA LEU A 338 11.44 -25.30 9.36
C LEU A 338 11.77 -23.81 9.44
N GLN A 339 12.26 -23.39 10.60
CA GLN A 339 12.70 -22.02 10.84
C GLN A 339 14.12 -21.81 10.29
N LEU A 340 14.28 -20.82 9.42
CA LEU A 340 15.55 -20.47 8.76
C LEU A 340 15.72 -18.96 8.63
N SER A 341 16.98 -18.52 8.62
CA SER A 341 17.38 -17.20 8.11
C SER A 341 18.09 -17.32 6.75
N TYR A 342 18.26 -16.20 6.06
CA TYR A 342 18.96 -16.19 4.77
C TYR A 342 20.40 -16.71 4.82
N PRO A 343 21.25 -16.36 5.81
CA PRO A 343 22.58 -16.93 5.94
C PRO A 343 22.60 -18.46 6.09
N GLN A 344 21.51 -19.05 6.58
CA GLN A 344 21.38 -20.50 6.75
C GLN A 344 20.92 -21.21 5.46
N LEU A 345 20.48 -20.49 4.42
CA LEU A 345 20.08 -21.08 3.14
C LEU A 345 21.32 -21.44 2.31
N THR A 346 22.04 -22.49 2.70
CA THR A 346 23.11 -23.09 1.90
C THR A 346 22.54 -23.94 0.76
N ASP A 347 23.39 -24.39 -0.16
CA ASP A 347 22.94 -25.23 -1.28
C ASP A 347 22.50 -26.63 -0.81
N GLU A 348 23.09 -27.12 0.29
CA GLU A 348 22.67 -28.33 0.99
C GLU A 348 21.26 -28.16 1.58
N VAL A 349 21.01 -27.06 2.29
CA VAL A 349 19.68 -26.74 2.82
C VAL A 349 18.68 -26.59 1.69
N LEU A 350 19.03 -25.88 0.61
CA LEU A 350 18.19 -25.73 -0.57
C LEU A 350 17.82 -27.09 -1.19
N SER A 351 18.75 -28.04 -1.23
CA SER A 351 18.48 -29.42 -1.67
C SER A 351 17.48 -30.13 -0.73
N VAL A 352 17.62 -29.96 0.58
CA VAL A 352 16.63 -30.49 1.56
C VAL A 352 15.26 -29.86 1.33
N LEU A 353 15.18 -28.53 1.12
CA LEU A 353 13.92 -27.85 0.87
C LEU A 353 13.22 -28.40 -0.36
N LYS A 354 13.93 -28.61 -1.48
CA LYS A 354 13.32 -29.17 -2.71
C LYS A 354 12.74 -30.57 -2.52
N ASN A 355 13.52 -31.44 -1.88
CA ASN A 355 13.23 -32.88 -1.83
C ASN A 355 12.37 -33.30 -0.64
N THR A 356 12.08 -32.40 0.30
CA THR A 356 11.20 -32.69 1.44
C THR A 356 9.76 -32.33 1.13
N GLU A 357 8.87 -33.32 1.16
CA GLU A 357 7.43 -33.10 1.07
C GLU A 357 6.83 -32.53 2.36
N LYS A 358 5.69 -31.85 2.24
CA LYS A 358 4.90 -31.29 3.36
C LYS A 358 5.68 -30.33 4.27
N LEU A 359 6.71 -29.69 3.73
CA LEU A 359 7.56 -28.74 4.44
C LEU A 359 7.15 -27.30 4.13
N VAL A 360 7.13 -26.45 5.15
CA VAL A 360 6.93 -25.00 5.07
C VAL A 360 8.11 -24.33 5.76
N VAL A 361 8.67 -23.28 5.16
CA VAL A 361 9.71 -22.49 5.81
C VAL A 361 9.09 -21.37 6.64
N ILE A 362 9.55 -21.18 7.88
CA ILE A 362 9.36 -19.95 8.64
C ILE A 362 10.62 -19.11 8.47
N LEU A 363 10.55 -18.05 7.67
CA LEU A 363 11.69 -17.20 7.34
C LEU A 363 11.85 -16.08 8.37
N GLN A 364 12.81 -16.24 9.26
CA GLN A 364 13.17 -15.25 10.28
C GLN A 364 14.36 -14.39 9.85
N THR A 365 14.48 -13.21 10.44
CA THR A 365 15.63 -12.33 10.24
C THR A 365 15.86 -11.47 11.49
N SER A 366 17.13 -11.29 11.84
CA SER A 366 17.60 -10.30 12.82
C SER A 366 18.35 -9.14 12.16
N HIS A 367 18.38 -9.12 10.82
CA HIS A 367 19.05 -8.09 10.04
C HIS A 367 18.26 -6.78 10.08
N VAL A 368 18.93 -5.65 10.27
CA VAL A 368 18.27 -4.32 10.35
C VAL A 368 17.50 -4.00 9.07
N ASN A 369 18.08 -4.34 7.91
CA ASN A 369 17.36 -4.39 6.65
C ASN A 369 16.81 -5.81 6.40
N GLY A 370 15.81 -6.20 7.19
CA GLY A 370 15.17 -7.50 7.07
C GLY A 370 14.45 -7.69 5.73
N VAL A 371 13.91 -6.61 5.14
CA VAL A 371 13.29 -6.64 3.80
C VAL A 371 14.30 -7.08 2.74
N GLY A 372 15.49 -6.47 2.72
CA GLY A 372 16.55 -6.86 1.80
C GLY A 372 17.01 -8.30 1.99
N GLU A 373 17.14 -8.76 3.24
CA GLU A 373 17.56 -10.13 3.55
C GLU A 373 16.51 -11.16 3.12
N GLN A 374 15.24 -10.87 3.36
CA GLN A 374 14.13 -11.73 2.93
C GLN A 374 13.99 -11.77 1.41
N ARG A 375 14.18 -10.64 0.70
CA ARG A 375 14.26 -10.63 -0.77
C ARG A 375 15.38 -11.53 -1.29
N ALA A 376 16.58 -11.43 -0.72
CA ALA A 376 17.71 -12.27 -1.12
C ALA A 376 17.39 -13.76 -0.94
N PHE A 377 16.69 -14.13 0.13
CA PHE A 377 16.18 -15.50 0.33
C PHE A 377 15.25 -15.96 -0.81
N PHE A 378 14.25 -15.15 -1.18
CA PHE A 378 13.34 -15.51 -2.27
C PHE A 378 14.04 -15.62 -3.63
N HIS A 379 14.98 -14.73 -3.93
CA HIS A 379 15.75 -14.84 -5.18
C HIS A 379 16.63 -16.09 -5.19
N LYS A 380 17.23 -16.48 -4.07
CA LYS A 380 17.96 -17.74 -3.96
C LYS A 380 17.04 -18.96 -4.18
N LEU A 381 15.81 -18.93 -3.68
CA LEU A 381 14.82 -19.97 -3.98
C LEU A 381 14.45 -20.01 -5.47
N LEU A 382 14.24 -18.85 -6.10
CA LEU A 382 13.90 -18.74 -7.53
C LEU A 382 15.03 -19.23 -8.44
N ASN A 383 16.26 -18.78 -8.21
CA ASN A 383 17.45 -19.28 -8.91
C ASN A 383 17.63 -20.79 -8.70
N GLY A 384 17.24 -21.27 -7.52
CA GLY A 384 17.19 -22.68 -7.21
C GLY A 384 16.04 -23.45 -7.85
N HIS A 385 15.03 -22.83 -8.46
CA HIS A 385 13.77 -23.50 -8.82
C HIS A 385 13.13 -24.26 -7.64
N CYS A 386 13.13 -23.65 -6.46
CA CYS A 386 12.53 -24.21 -5.24
C CYS A 386 11.16 -23.57 -4.97
N ASP A 387 10.10 -24.37 -5.06
CA ASP A 387 8.70 -23.97 -4.93
C ASP A 387 8.15 -24.08 -3.49
N ILE A 388 9.03 -24.25 -2.50
CA ILE A 388 8.70 -24.41 -1.08
C ILE A 388 7.85 -23.23 -0.58
N PRO A 389 6.70 -23.43 0.09
CA PRO A 389 5.97 -22.33 0.70
C PRO A 389 6.75 -21.68 1.85
N VAL A 390 6.63 -20.36 2.00
CA VAL A 390 7.38 -19.58 3.01
C VAL A 390 6.45 -18.67 3.79
N VAL A 391 6.47 -18.74 5.11
CA VAL A 391 5.83 -17.79 6.03
C VAL A 391 6.89 -16.82 6.53
N LEU A 392 6.64 -15.52 6.40
CA LEU A 392 7.55 -14.47 6.87
C LEU A 392 7.43 -14.32 8.39
N GLN A 393 8.54 -14.25 9.10
CA GLN A 393 8.56 -13.99 10.54
C GLN A 393 9.36 -12.72 10.84
N ARG A 394 8.83 -11.88 11.75
CA ARG A 394 9.54 -10.74 12.33
C ARG A 394 9.25 -10.65 13.82
N SER A 395 10.30 -10.32 14.57
CA SER A 395 10.22 -10.07 16.00
C SER A 395 10.35 -8.58 16.30
N TYR A 396 9.53 -8.12 17.24
CA TYR A 396 9.49 -6.74 17.71
C TYR A 396 9.55 -6.67 19.25
N SER A 397 9.74 -5.47 19.77
CA SER A 397 9.72 -5.17 21.21
C SER A 397 8.98 -3.86 21.44
N GLU A 398 7.73 -3.79 20.98
CA GLU A 398 6.92 -2.57 20.99
C GLU A 398 5.85 -2.62 22.07
N ASP A 399 5.67 -1.48 22.74
CA ASP A 399 4.59 -1.25 23.70
C ASP A 399 3.45 -0.41 23.09
N VAL A 400 3.67 0.19 21.92
CA VAL A 400 2.73 1.10 21.26
C VAL A 400 2.19 0.43 20.00
N ALA A 401 0.86 0.25 19.92
CA ALA A 401 0.17 -0.36 18.80
C ALA A 401 0.54 0.28 17.44
N GLU A 402 0.57 1.61 17.35
CA GLU A 402 0.91 2.30 16.11
C GLU A 402 2.32 1.95 15.61
N ASP A 403 3.28 1.68 16.52
CA ASP A 403 4.65 1.38 16.12
C ASP A 403 4.74 -0.01 15.47
N ILE A 404 4.05 -1.02 16.00
CA ILE A 404 4.05 -2.35 15.37
C ILE A 404 3.22 -2.37 14.07
N GLN A 405 2.13 -1.60 14.01
CA GLN A 405 1.32 -1.44 12.79
C GLN A 405 2.15 -0.83 11.65
N VAL A 406 2.93 0.22 11.96
CA VAL A 406 3.80 0.87 10.97
C VAL A 406 4.98 -0.04 10.60
N LYS A 407 5.71 -0.56 11.59
CA LYS A 407 6.90 -1.39 11.34
C LYS A 407 6.55 -2.68 10.61
N GLY A 408 5.52 -3.39 11.06
CA GLY A 408 5.00 -4.59 10.41
C GLY A 408 4.46 -4.32 9.01
N GLY A 409 3.72 -3.21 8.82
CA GLY A 409 3.26 -2.79 7.51
C GLY A 409 4.41 -2.60 6.52
N ILE A 410 5.51 -1.98 6.94
CA ILE A 410 6.70 -1.79 6.10
C ILE A 410 7.40 -3.13 5.84
N ASP A 411 7.70 -3.89 6.90
CA ASP A 411 8.51 -5.11 6.82
C ASP A 411 7.85 -6.22 6.01
N PHE A 412 6.61 -6.58 6.35
CA PHE A 412 5.88 -7.63 5.66
C PHE A 412 5.30 -7.10 4.35
N GLY A 413 4.72 -5.91 4.36
CA GLY A 413 4.06 -5.33 3.19
C GLY A 413 4.98 -5.26 1.99
N THR A 414 6.23 -4.80 2.17
CA THR A 414 7.18 -4.68 1.05
C THR A 414 7.41 -6.02 0.35
N VAL A 415 7.67 -7.08 1.12
CA VAL A 415 7.94 -8.42 0.58
C VAL A 415 6.67 -9.04 -0.03
N LEU A 416 5.51 -8.82 0.58
CA LEU A 416 4.22 -9.29 0.06
C LEU A 416 3.85 -8.61 -1.27
N LEU A 417 4.12 -7.31 -1.41
CA LEU A 417 3.89 -6.55 -2.64
C LEU A 417 4.81 -6.97 -3.79
N ASP A 418 5.95 -7.61 -3.48
CA ASP A 418 6.82 -8.24 -4.47
C ASP A 418 6.28 -9.61 -4.95
N GLY A 419 5.13 -10.06 -4.43
CA GLY A 419 4.53 -11.35 -4.78
C GLY A 419 5.10 -12.52 -3.98
N PHE A 420 5.89 -12.25 -2.94
CA PHE A 420 6.49 -13.25 -2.08
C PHE A 420 5.68 -13.49 -0.80
N GLY A 421 5.93 -14.64 -0.14
CA GLY A 421 5.29 -15.01 1.12
C GLY A 421 3.93 -15.70 0.96
N ASN A 422 3.71 -16.72 1.79
CA ASN A 422 2.49 -17.53 1.90
C ASN A 422 1.88 -17.46 3.31
N GLY A 423 2.38 -16.56 4.15
CA GLY A 423 1.85 -16.26 5.47
C GLY A 423 2.76 -15.30 6.21
N ILE A 424 2.30 -14.85 7.37
CA ILE A 424 3.09 -14.06 8.30
C ILE A 424 2.97 -14.59 9.73
N MET A 425 4.03 -14.35 10.50
CA MET A 425 4.14 -14.62 11.92
C MET A 425 4.76 -13.39 12.59
N ILE A 426 4.05 -12.81 13.55
CA ILE A 426 4.51 -11.63 14.28
C ILE A 426 4.80 -12.03 15.71
N SER A 427 6.03 -11.81 16.14
CA SER A 427 6.46 -11.99 17.53
C SER A 427 6.65 -10.62 18.17
N ASN A 428 6.17 -10.44 19.40
CA ASN A 428 6.40 -9.20 20.16
C ASN A 428 6.75 -9.51 21.61
N THR A 429 7.85 -8.95 22.12
CA THR A 429 8.22 -9.08 23.54
C THR A 429 7.73 -7.89 24.39
N GLY A 430 7.08 -6.90 23.79
CA GLY A 430 6.47 -5.76 24.48
C GLY A 430 5.06 -6.05 24.99
N LYS A 431 4.32 -5.00 25.35
CA LYS A 431 3.05 -5.09 26.10
C LYS A 431 1.77 -5.07 25.26
N ILE A 432 1.87 -5.34 23.96
CA ILE A 432 0.70 -5.37 23.06
C ILE A 432 -0.09 -6.66 23.31
N ASP A 433 -1.40 -6.55 23.41
CA ASP A 433 -2.31 -7.68 23.59
C ASP A 433 -2.23 -8.65 22.39
N ILE A 434 -2.26 -9.95 22.66
CA ILE A 434 -2.09 -10.96 21.60
C ILE A 434 -3.25 -10.98 20.60
N ALA A 435 -4.47 -10.70 21.05
CA ALA A 435 -5.64 -10.66 20.17
C ALA A 435 -5.61 -9.40 19.26
N GLU A 436 -5.02 -8.30 19.75
CA GLU A 436 -4.71 -7.13 18.92
C GLU A 436 -3.60 -7.43 17.92
N LEU A 437 -2.53 -8.11 18.35
CA LEU A 437 -1.42 -8.49 17.47
C LEU A 437 -1.88 -9.39 16.32
N ASP A 438 -2.73 -10.37 16.61
CA ASP A 438 -3.38 -11.22 15.61
C ASP A 438 -4.19 -10.35 14.62
N SER A 439 -4.99 -9.40 15.11
CA SER A 439 -5.74 -8.44 14.27
C SER A 439 -4.82 -7.64 13.34
N TYR A 440 -3.68 -7.15 13.84
CA TYR A 440 -2.72 -6.39 13.03
C TYR A 440 -2.11 -7.24 11.93
N ALA A 441 -1.83 -8.52 12.18
CA ALA A 441 -1.37 -9.44 11.15
C ALA A 441 -2.38 -9.54 10.00
N PHE A 442 -3.67 -9.74 10.29
CA PHE A 442 -4.72 -9.72 9.26
C PHE A 442 -4.84 -8.37 8.55
N GLY A 443 -4.69 -7.26 9.30
CA GLY A 443 -4.70 -5.90 8.75
C GLY A 443 -3.58 -5.67 7.74
N ILE A 444 -2.36 -6.14 8.03
CA ILE A 444 -1.21 -6.05 7.13
C ILE A 444 -1.45 -6.86 5.85
N LEU A 445 -1.93 -8.10 5.96
CA LEU A 445 -2.25 -8.93 4.79
C LEU A 445 -3.35 -8.29 3.91
N GLN A 446 -4.33 -7.63 4.53
CA GLN A 446 -5.38 -6.90 3.83
C GLN A 446 -4.85 -5.63 3.15
N ALA A 447 -4.03 -4.86 3.86
CA ALA A 447 -3.36 -3.67 3.35
C ALA A 447 -2.43 -3.99 2.17
N ALA A 448 -1.79 -5.16 2.15
CA ALA A 448 -0.96 -5.66 1.04
C ALA A 448 -1.78 -6.34 -0.09
N ARG A 449 -3.11 -6.38 0.01
CA ARG A 449 -4.02 -6.99 -0.99
C ARG A 449 -3.84 -8.50 -1.18
N VAL A 450 -3.27 -9.20 -0.21
CA VAL A 450 -3.02 -10.65 -0.32
C VAL A 450 -4.07 -11.50 0.39
N ARG A 451 -4.78 -10.95 1.39
CA ARG A 451 -5.92 -11.61 2.08
C ARG A 451 -6.92 -10.59 2.58
N THR A 452 -8.20 -10.74 2.23
CA THR A 452 -9.28 -9.92 2.79
C THR A 452 -9.90 -10.61 4.00
N SER A 453 -9.97 -9.92 5.13
CA SER A 453 -10.38 -10.49 6.42
C SER A 453 -11.58 -9.75 7.03
N LYS A 454 -11.73 -8.46 6.74
CA LYS A 454 -12.85 -7.61 7.14
C LYS A 454 -13.36 -6.79 5.96
N THR A 455 -14.51 -6.15 6.14
CA THR A 455 -14.96 -5.10 5.21
C THR A 455 -13.93 -3.97 5.21
N GLU A 456 -13.54 -3.53 4.02
CA GLU A 456 -12.68 -2.36 3.84
C GLU A 456 -13.54 -1.11 3.70
N PHE A 457 -13.24 -0.09 4.51
CA PHE A 457 -13.86 1.21 4.41
C PHE A 457 -12.87 2.17 3.76
N ILE A 458 -13.25 2.67 2.59
CA ILE A 458 -12.42 3.57 1.78
C ILE A 458 -12.99 4.96 1.97
N SER A 459 -12.23 5.86 2.59
CA SER A 459 -12.70 7.22 2.84
C SER A 459 -11.66 8.24 2.42
N CYS A 460 -12.12 9.35 1.85
CA CYS A 460 -11.24 10.46 1.53
C CYS A 460 -10.77 11.17 2.82
N PRO A 461 -9.63 11.87 2.80
CA PRO A 461 -9.31 12.84 3.84
C PRO A 461 -10.40 13.91 3.94
N SER A 462 -10.59 14.49 5.13
CA SER A 462 -11.43 15.67 5.24
C SER A 462 -10.77 16.83 4.48
N CYS A 463 -11.58 17.64 3.79
CA CYS A 463 -11.07 18.83 3.10
C CYS A 463 -12.14 19.92 3.06
N GLY A 464 -11.78 21.12 2.60
CA GLY A 464 -12.74 22.22 2.45
C GLY A 464 -13.86 21.98 1.42
N ARG A 465 -13.84 20.84 0.71
CA ARG A 465 -14.93 20.41 -0.19
C ARG A 465 -15.93 19.48 0.48
N THR A 466 -15.65 18.98 1.68
CA THR A 466 -16.51 18.02 2.36
C THR A 466 -17.85 18.68 2.71
N LEU A 467 -18.96 18.06 2.30
CA LEU A 467 -20.31 18.65 2.39
C LEU A 467 -21.12 18.18 3.62
N PHE A 468 -20.56 17.27 4.42
CA PHE A 468 -21.14 16.72 5.64
C PHE A 468 -20.01 16.35 6.63
N ASP A 469 -20.36 15.97 7.86
CA ASP A 469 -19.37 15.45 8.81
C ASP A 469 -18.91 14.05 8.40
N LEU A 470 -17.85 14.01 7.59
CA LEU A 470 -17.29 12.77 7.05
C LEU A 470 -16.86 11.80 8.15
N ARG A 471 -16.31 12.29 9.26
CA ARG A 471 -15.81 11.41 10.33
C ARG A 471 -16.94 10.70 11.03
N THR A 472 -17.95 11.47 11.45
CA THR A 472 -19.13 10.91 12.10
C THR A 472 -19.84 9.93 11.18
N THR A 473 -19.99 10.25 9.89
CA THR A 473 -20.59 9.34 8.92
C THR A 473 -19.78 8.06 8.71
N VAL A 474 -18.45 8.14 8.54
CA VAL A 474 -17.59 6.95 8.42
C VAL A 474 -17.74 6.05 9.63
N ALA A 475 -17.71 6.61 10.84
CA ALA A 475 -17.89 5.86 12.08
C ALA A 475 -19.26 5.16 12.15
N LEU A 476 -20.34 5.84 11.74
CA LEU A 476 -21.68 5.26 11.69
C LEU A 476 -21.79 4.12 10.67
N VAL A 477 -21.28 4.32 9.46
CA VAL A 477 -21.28 3.31 8.40
C VAL A 477 -20.47 2.08 8.86
N LYS A 478 -19.27 2.29 9.42
CA LYS A 478 -18.46 1.22 10.02
C LYS A 478 -19.21 0.43 11.07
N LYS A 479 -19.84 1.12 12.03
CA LYS A 479 -20.59 0.48 13.12
C LYS A 479 -21.73 -0.39 12.59
N HIS A 480 -22.43 0.03 11.53
CA HIS A 480 -23.53 -0.74 10.96
C HIS A 480 -23.05 -1.95 10.14
N PHE A 481 -21.94 -1.83 9.42
CA PHE A 481 -21.49 -2.84 8.45
C PHE A 481 -20.26 -3.66 8.89
N SER A 482 -19.74 -3.48 10.10
CA SER A 482 -18.56 -4.20 10.62
C SER A 482 -18.74 -5.73 10.71
N HIS A 483 -19.98 -6.20 10.79
CA HIS A 483 -20.31 -7.62 10.81
C HIS A 483 -20.16 -8.30 9.43
N LEU A 484 -20.13 -7.52 8.35
CA LEU A 484 -19.94 -8.01 7.00
C LEU A 484 -18.45 -8.25 6.71
N ARG A 485 -18.16 -9.18 5.80
CA ARG A 485 -16.80 -9.50 5.34
C ARG A 485 -16.75 -9.45 3.82
N HIS A 486 -15.56 -9.23 3.27
CA HIS A 486 -15.29 -9.24 1.83
C HIS A 486 -16.04 -8.17 1.02
N LEU A 487 -16.42 -7.06 1.66
CA LEU A 487 -16.96 -5.89 0.97
C LEU A 487 -15.99 -4.72 1.03
N LYS A 488 -16.08 -3.84 0.04
CA LYS A 488 -15.43 -2.53 0.02
C LYS A 488 -16.51 -1.45 -0.01
N ILE A 489 -16.51 -0.56 0.98
CA ILE A 489 -17.49 0.51 1.11
C ILE A 489 -16.77 1.85 1.06
N GLY A 490 -17.05 2.64 0.02
CA GLY A 490 -16.54 3.99 -0.15
C GLY A 490 -17.41 5.02 0.58
N VAL A 491 -16.82 5.91 1.37
CA VAL A 491 -17.48 7.06 2.00
C VAL A 491 -16.72 8.32 1.65
N MET A 492 -17.28 9.11 0.73
CA MET A 492 -16.60 10.23 0.07
C MET A 492 -17.27 11.55 0.40
N GLY A 493 -16.47 12.52 0.81
CA GLY A 493 -16.95 13.83 1.27
C GLY A 493 -17.51 14.74 0.17
N CYS A 494 -17.19 14.49 -1.10
CA CYS A 494 -17.61 15.35 -2.21
C CYS A 494 -17.75 14.60 -3.55
N ILE A 495 -18.58 15.14 -4.45
CA ILE A 495 -18.86 14.60 -5.78
C ILE A 495 -17.69 14.76 -6.76
N VAL A 496 -16.74 15.65 -6.44
CA VAL A 496 -15.67 16.05 -7.35
C VAL A 496 -14.70 14.89 -7.59
N ASN A 497 -14.18 14.31 -6.51
CA ASN A 497 -13.29 13.15 -6.60
C ASN A 497 -13.97 11.85 -6.18
N GLY A 498 -15.05 11.92 -5.38
CA GLY A 498 -15.65 10.76 -4.74
C GLY A 498 -15.96 9.59 -5.67
N PRO A 499 -16.64 9.80 -6.82
CA PRO A 499 -16.94 8.73 -7.77
C PRO A 499 -15.70 8.02 -8.34
N GLY A 500 -14.60 8.75 -8.55
CA GLY A 500 -13.34 8.17 -9.00
C GLY A 500 -12.61 7.45 -7.87
N GLU A 501 -12.54 8.06 -6.68
CA GLU A 501 -11.85 7.50 -5.50
C GLU A 501 -12.51 6.20 -5.02
N MET A 502 -13.82 6.04 -5.20
CA MET A 502 -14.53 4.81 -4.84
C MET A 502 -14.73 3.83 -6.00
N ALA A 503 -14.07 4.04 -7.14
CA ALA A 503 -14.23 3.22 -8.34
C ALA A 503 -14.02 1.71 -8.09
N ASP A 504 -13.17 1.38 -7.11
CA ASP A 504 -12.84 0.02 -6.69
C ASP A 504 -13.70 -0.51 -5.53
N ALA A 505 -14.68 0.27 -5.06
CA ALA A 505 -15.60 -0.10 -3.99
C ALA A 505 -16.84 -0.85 -4.54
N ASP A 506 -17.40 -1.75 -3.74
CA ASP A 506 -18.66 -2.43 -4.07
C ASP A 506 -19.86 -1.51 -3.88
N TYR A 507 -19.79 -0.61 -2.89
CA TYR A 507 -20.82 0.36 -2.56
C TYR A 507 -20.21 1.72 -2.24
N GLY A 508 -20.92 2.79 -2.59
CA GLY A 508 -20.45 4.16 -2.44
C GLY A 508 -21.47 5.08 -1.77
N TYR A 509 -21.01 5.85 -0.79
CA TYR A 509 -21.72 6.96 -0.15
C TYR A 509 -20.99 8.25 -0.49
N VAL A 510 -21.57 9.10 -1.35
CA VAL A 510 -20.88 10.30 -1.87
C VAL A 510 -21.66 11.57 -1.58
N GLY A 511 -21.01 12.55 -0.95
CA GLY A 511 -21.57 13.89 -0.78
C GLY A 511 -21.84 14.55 -2.13
N ALA A 512 -23.08 14.94 -2.39
CA ALA A 512 -23.49 15.52 -3.67
C ALA A 512 -23.69 17.04 -3.58
N GLU A 513 -24.54 17.46 -2.65
CA GLU A 513 -24.84 18.86 -2.34
C GLU A 513 -24.87 19.03 -0.81
N HIS A 514 -24.96 20.27 -0.31
CA HIS A 514 -25.07 20.50 1.12
C HIS A 514 -26.32 19.79 1.67
N GLY A 515 -26.12 18.87 2.63
CA GLY A 515 -27.18 18.05 3.19
C GLY A 515 -27.79 17.02 2.24
N LYS A 516 -27.07 16.62 1.17
CA LYS A 516 -27.52 15.55 0.27
C LYS A 516 -26.39 14.63 -0.14
N ILE A 517 -26.71 13.34 -0.29
CA ILE A 517 -25.76 12.32 -0.70
C ILE A 517 -26.29 11.54 -1.90
N SER A 518 -25.41 10.83 -2.57
CA SER A 518 -25.75 9.91 -3.66
C SER A 518 -25.16 8.54 -3.35
N LEU A 519 -25.94 7.50 -3.62
CA LEU A 519 -25.56 6.11 -3.39
C LEU A 519 -25.17 5.45 -4.70
N TYR A 520 -24.11 4.66 -4.63
CA TYR A 520 -23.58 3.95 -5.77
C TYR A 520 -23.41 2.47 -5.45
N ARG A 521 -23.57 1.63 -6.47
CA ARG A 521 -23.19 0.22 -6.46
C ARG A 521 -22.14 0.04 -7.54
N LYS A 522 -20.92 -0.29 -7.12
CA LYS A 522 -19.74 -0.17 -7.98
C LYS A 522 -19.69 1.24 -8.58
N LYS A 523 -19.68 1.36 -9.90
CA LYS A 523 -19.65 2.63 -10.63
C LYS A 523 -21.06 3.15 -11.00
N GLU A 524 -22.11 2.39 -10.71
CA GLU A 524 -23.49 2.75 -11.07
C GLU A 524 -24.13 3.60 -9.98
N LEU A 525 -24.66 4.77 -10.37
CA LEU A 525 -25.46 5.63 -9.50
C LEU A 525 -26.84 4.97 -9.29
N VAL A 526 -27.14 4.60 -8.05
CA VAL A 526 -28.38 3.92 -7.67
C VAL A 526 -29.42 4.91 -7.19
N GLU A 527 -29.02 5.82 -6.30
CA GLU A 527 -29.88 6.87 -5.75
C GLU A 527 -29.16 8.21 -5.77
N LYS A 528 -29.85 9.27 -6.20
CA LYS A 528 -29.25 10.58 -6.43
C LYS A 528 -29.86 11.63 -5.50
N ASN A 529 -28.99 12.43 -4.88
CA ASN A 529 -29.38 13.61 -4.10
C ASN A 529 -30.41 13.32 -3.00
N ILE A 530 -30.24 12.20 -2.29
CA ILE A 530 -31.09 11.85 -1.15
C ILE A 530 -30.68 12.63 0.11
N PRO A 531 -31.62 12.98 1.00
CA PRO A 531 -31.36 13.73 2.22
C PRO A 531 -30.37 13.05 3.18
#